data_AF-A0A931SM74-F1
#
_entry.id   AF-A0A931SM74-F1
#
_cell.length_a   1.000
_cell.length_b   1.000
_cell.length_c   1.000
_cell.angle_alpha   90.00
_cell.angle_beta   90.00
_cell.angle_gamma   90.00
#
_symmetry.space_group_name_H-M   'P 1'
#
loop_
_entity.id
_entity.type
_entity.pdbx_description
1 polymer ?
#
loop_
_entity_poly.entity_id
_entity_poly.type
_entity_poly.pdbx_seq_one_letter_code
_entity_poly.pdbx_strand_id
1 'polypeptide(L)'
;MEPLTKDLLAAAERQWEAHGSDSYNLTLQVEAARMEKVVYDMVVRSGKIAAMKRNGQDIPPEHAEDYSISGLFHLLRQELRLMEKGADGTPDALAEVFARFDPQTGRLDRYRRTTIKNRFLRLQVLKYEVGATASND
;
A
#
# COMPACT_ATOMS: atom_id res chain seq x y z
N MET A 1 -14.97 0.45 -0.66
CA MET A 1 -13.95 -0.63 -0.66
C MET A 1 -14.67 -1.85 -1.17
N GLU A 2 -13.98 -2.66 -1.94
CA GLU A 2 -14.52 -3.88 -2.57
C GLU A 2 -13.53 -5.04 -2.34
N PRO A 3 -13.96 -6.30 -2.50
CA PRO A 3 -13.08 -7.45 -2.35
C PRO A 3 -11.85 -7.33 -3.25
N LEU A 4 -10.66 -7.58 -2.72
CA LEU A 4 -9.44 -7.58 -3.51
C LEU A 4 -9.45 -8.80 -4.44
N THR A 5 -9.41 -8.56 -5.75
CA THR A 5 -9.27 -9.59 -6.78
C THR A 5 -8.05 -9.32 -7.65
N LYS A 6 -7.62 -10.34 -8.41
CA LYS A 6 -6.54 -10.19 -9.41
C LYS A 6 -6.89 -9.13 -10.46
N ASP A 7 -8.12 -9.13 -10.95
CA ASP A 7 -8.55 -8.20 -11.99
C ASP A 7 -8.62 -6.76 -11.49
N LEU A 8 -9.13 -6.56 -10.27
CA LEU A 8 -9.16 -5.24 -9.63
C LEU A 8 -7.75 -4.69 -9.45
N LEU A 9 -6.84 -5.51 -8.92
CA LEU A 9 -5.44 -5.11 -8.71
C LEU A 9 -4.75 -4.79 -10.03
N ALA A 10 -4.93 -5.63 -11.05
CA ALA A 10 -4.35 -5.41 -12.37
C ALA A 10 -4.91 -4.15 -13.06
N ALA A 11 -6.21 -3.85 -12.87
CA ALA A 11 -6.81 -2.62 -13.38
C ALA A 11 -6.23 -1.37 -12.69
N ALA A 12 -6.07 -1.42 -11.36
CA ALA A 12 -5.46 -0.34 -10.59
C ALA A 12 -3.98 -0.12 -10.95
N GLU A 13 -3.22 -1.19 -11.13
CA GLU A 13 -1.81 -1.13 -11.57
C GLU A 13 -1.68 -0.46 -12.94
N ARG A 14 -2.51 -0.86 -13.93
CA ARG A 14 -2.52 -0.20 -15.25
C ARG A 14 -2.89 1.28 -15.17
N GLN A 15 -3.85 1.64 -14.31
CA GLN A 15 -4.24 3.03 -14.12
C GLN A 15 -3.10 3.85 -13.50
N TRP A 16 -2.33 3.25 -12.58
CA TRP A 16 -1.14 3.88 -12.00
C TRP A 16 0.01 4.02 -12.99
N GLU A 17 0.25 3.01 -13.83
CA GLU A 17 1.24 3.11 -14.90
C GLU A 17 0.89 4.23 -15.90
N ALA A 18 -0.40 4.45 -16.17
CA ALA A 18 -0.86 5.46 -17.12
C ALA A 18 -0.92 6.88 -16.54
N HIS A 19 -1.27 7.03 -15.25
CA HIS A 19 -1.64 8.32 -14.66
C HIS A 19 -0.98 8.61 -13.30
N GLY A 20 -0.21 7.68 -12.77
CA GLY A 20 0.54 7.85 -11.53
C GLY A 20 1.72 8.82 -11.69
N SER A 21 2.30 9.20 -10.56
CA SER A 21 3.56 9.95 -10.51
C SER A 21 4.65 9.07 -9.93
N ASP A 22 5.86 9.15 -10.47
CA ASP A 22 7.04 8.53 -9.86
C ASP A 22 7.58 9.33 -8.67
N SER A 23 7.09 10.57 -8.49
CA SER A 23 7.58 11.53 -7.51
C SER A 23 6.42 12.13 -6.74
N TYR A 24 6.32 11.84 -5.45
CA TYR A 24 5.21 12.24 -4.59
C TYR A 24 5.60 12.22 -3.12
N ASN A 25 4.78 12.86 -2.30
CA ASN A 25 4.79 12.70 -0.86
C ASN A 25 3.53 11.92 -0.45
N LEU A 26 3.69 10.97 0.47
CA LEU A 26 2.64 10.06 0.89
C LEU A 26 2.62 9.97 2.42
N THR A 27 1.48 10.25 3.03
CA THR A 27 1.23 9.95 4.45
C THR A 27 0.31 8.74 4.53
N LEU A 28 0.79 7.66 5.15
CA LEU A 28 0.08 6.38 5.30
C LEU A 28 -0.12 6.07 6.78
N GLN A 29 -1.35 5.73 7.17
CA GLN A 29 -1.62 5.15 8.48
C GLN A 29 -1.69 3.63 8.40
N VAL A 30 -0.99 2.97 9.32
CA VAL A 30 -0.98 1.53 9.51
C VAL A 30 -1.58 1.21 10.88
N GLU A 31 -2.53 0.29 10.91
CA GLU A 31 -3.13 -0.23 12.13
C GLU A 31 -3.19 -1.75 12.06
N ALA A 32 -2.66 -2.42 13.07
CA ALA A 32 -2.65 -3.88 13.15
C ALA A 32 -3.09 -4.34 14.55
N ALA A 33 -3.54 -5.59 14.65
CA ALA A 33 -3.92 -6.17 15.93
C ALA A 33 -2.76 -6.12 16.94
N ARG A 34 -3.03 -5.61 18.15
CA ARG A 34 -2.06 -5.47 19.26
C ARG A 34 -0.88 -4.54 18.97
N MET A 35 -1.02 -3.65 17.98
CA MET A 35 -0.06 -2.58 17.72
C MET A 35 -0.75 -1.23 17.85
N GLU A 36 -0.02 -0.22 18.35
CA GLU A 36 -0.48 1.16 18.23
C GLU A 36 -0.54 1.57 16.76
N LYS A 37 -1.41 2.54 16.46
CA LYS A 37 -1.47 3.13 15.13
C LYS A 37 -0.14 3.79 14.82
N VAL A 38 0.39 3.50 13.63
CA VAL A 38 1.63 4.09 13.13
C VAL A 38 1.31 4.94 11.92
N VAL A 39 1.87 6.14 11.88
CA VAL A 39 1.82 7.02 10.70
C VAL A 39 3.20 7.02 10.07
N TYR A 40 3.23 6.80 8.76
CA TYR A 40 4.42 6.91 7.93
C TYR A 40 4.27 8.11 7.01
N ASP A 41 5.26 9.00 7.03
CA ASP A 41 5.40 10.05 6.03
C ASP A 41 6.55 9.68 5.11
N MET A 42 6.30 9.62 3.80
CA MET A 42 7.27 9.20 2.81
C MET A 42 7.43 10.27 1.74
N VAL A 43 8.67 10.42 1.31
CA VAL A 43 9.05 11.20 0.14
C VAL A 43 9.55 10.22 -0.90
N VAL A 44 8.80 10.05 -1.99
CA VAL A 44 9.17 9.17 -3.10
C VAL A 44 9.65 10.04 -4.25
N ARG A 45 10.81 9.70 -4.83
CA ARG A 45 11.41 10.39 -5.98
C ARG A 45 11.90 9.35 -6.97
N SER A 46 11.55 9.52 -8.24
CA SER A 46 11.88 8.58 -9.32
C SER A 46 11.55 7.12 -8.95
N GLY A 47 10.39 6.92 -8.32
CA GLY A 47 9.87 5.63 -7.89
C GLY A 47 10.52 5.02 -6.64
N LYS A 48 11.46 5.72 -5.99
CA LYS A 48 12.20 5.23 -4.81
C LYS A 48 11.92 6.07 -3.58
N ILE A 49 11.86 5.45 -2.40
CA ILE A 49 11.74 6.17 -1.12
C ILE A 49 13.05 6.91 -0.87
N ALA A 50 12.99 8.24 -0.92
CA ALA A 50 14.12 9.14 -0.68
C ALA A 50 14.21 9.56 0.79
N ALA A 51 13.08 9.66 1.49
CA ALA A 51 13.02 9.92 2.93
C ALA A 51 11.78 9.28 3.54
N MET A 52 11.87 8.90 4.82
CA MET A 52 10.74 8.36 5.55
C MET A 52 10.76 8.76 7.02
N LYS A 53 9.58 9.04 7.57
CA LYS A 53 9.34 9.22 9.00
C LYS A 53 8.35 8.19 9.50
N ARG A 54 8.54 7.74 10.73
CA ARG A 54 7.60 6.91 11.48
C ARG A 54 7.18 7.66 12.73
N ASN A 55 5.89 7.96 12.86
CA ASN A 55 5.34 8.76 13.96
C ASN A 55 6.13 10.08 14.16
N GLY A 56 6.51 10.73 13.06
CA GLY A 56 7.27 11.98 13.05
C GLY A 56 8.79 11.84 13.25
N GLN A 57 9.31 10.65 13.57
CA GLN A 57 10.74 10.39 13.71
C GLN A 57 11.34 9.90 12.39
N ASP A 58 12.43 10.51 11.94
CA ASP A 58 13.15 10.05 10.74
C ASP A 58 13.69 8.64 10.95
N ILE A 59 13.50 7.78 9.94
CA ILE A 59 14.07 6.43 9.93
C ILE A 59 14.78 6.16 8.60
N PRO A 60 15.87 5.38 8.60
CA PRO A 60 16.59 5.05 7.37
C PRO A 60 15.68 4.31 6.37
N PRO A 61 15.68 4.69 5.08
CA PRO A 61 14.87 4.03 4.06
C PRO A 61 15.15 2.52 3.92
N GLU A 62 16.37 2.07 4.20
CA GLU A 62 16.71 0.62 4.19
C GLU A 62 16.07 -0.20 5.32
N HIS A 63 15.59 0.47 6.38
CA HIS A 63 14.88 -0.15 7.50
C HIS A 63 13.36 0.02 7.39
N ALA A 64 12.89 0.67 6.33
CA ALA A 64 11.50 0.90 6.04
C ALA A 64 10.83 -0.33 5.42
N GLU A 65 9.60 -0.62 5.82
CA GLU A 65 8.70 -1.36 4.92
C GLU A 65 8.44 -0.49 3.68
N ASP A 66 8.51 -1.09 2.48
CA ASP A 66 8.26 -0.36 1.24
C ASP A 66 6.76 -0.07 1.10
N TYR A 67 6.36 1.07 1.65
CA TYR A 67 5.01 1.61 1.57
C TYR A 67 4.84 2.64 0.44
N SER A 68 5.78 2.69 -0.51
CA SER A 68 5.51 3.37 -1.79
C SER A 68 4.28 2.75 -2.48
N ILE A 69 3.65 3.46 -3.41
CA ILE A 69 2.51 2.90 -4.17
C ILE A 69 2.90 1.58 -4.88
N SER A 70 4.12 1.50 -5.42
CA SER A 70 4.67 0.27 -6.00
C SER A 70 4.84 -0.85 -4.97
N GLY A 71 5.37 -0.51 -3.79
CA GLY A 71 5.51 -1.45 -2.67
C GLY A 71 4.17 -1.96 -2.15
N LEU A 72 3.16 -1.08 -2.09
CA LEU A 72 1.79 -1.44 -1.75
C LEU A 72 1.19 -2.40 -2.78
N PHE A 73 1.37 -2.17 -4.08
CA PHE A 73 0.95 -3.13 -5.10
C PHE A 73 1.67 -4.48 -4.95
N HIS A 74 2.97 -4.47 -4.64
CA HIS A 74 3.71 -5.70 -4.35
C HIS A 74 3.10 -6.47 -3.16
N LEU A 75 2.80 -5.77 -2.06
CA LEU A 75 2.11 -6.33 -0.90
C LEU A 75 0.78 -6.97 -1.30
N LEU A 76 -0.08 -6.26 -2.04
CA LEU A 76 -1.39 -6.78 -2.45
C LEU A 76 -1.28 -8.02 -3.35
N ARG A 77 -0.27 -8.09 -4.23
CA ARG A 77 0.00 -9.29 -5.04
C ARG A 77 0.42 -10.47 -4.17
N GLN A 78 1.23 -10.25 -3.14
CA GLN A 78 1.60 -11.31 -2.21
C GLN A 78 0.38 -11.82 -1.43
N GLU A 79 -0.50 -10.92 -0.97
CA GLU A 79 -1.75 -11.30 -0.28
C GLU A 79 -2.63 -12.18 -1.16
N LEU A 80 -2.84 -11.80 -2.43
CA LEU A 80 -3.60 -12.62 -3.37
C LEU A 80 -2.97 -14.00 -3.57
N ARG A 81 -1.63 -14.10 -3.68
CA ARG A 81 -0.94 -15.39 -3.81
C ARG A 81 -1.10 -16.26 -2.57
N LEU A 82 -1.10 -15.66 -1.37
CA LEU A 82 -1.30 -16.38 -0.11
C LEU A 82 -2.74 -16.89 0.03
N MET A 83 -3.73 -16.09 -0.37
CA MET A 83 -5.13 -16.49 -0.44
C MET A 83 -5.34 -17.68 -1.39
N GLU A 84 -4.60 -17.74 -2.49
CA GLU A 84 -4.70 -18.83 -3.47
C GLU A 84 -4.03 -20.13 -3.01
N LYS A 85 -2.94 -20.05 -2.23
CA LYS A 85 -2.17 -21.22 -1.83
C LYS A 85 -2.59 -21.82 -0.49
N GLY A 86 -3.18 -21.03 0.41
CA GLY A 86 -3.28 -21.39 1.82
C GLY A 86 -1.90 -21.43 2.47
N ALA A 87 -1.73 -20.85 3.65
CA ALA A 87 -0.40 -20.68 4.25
C ALA A 87 0.34 -22.02 4.49
N ASP A 88 -0.39 -23.14 4.59
CA ASP A 88 0.14 -24.47 4.91
C ASP A 88 -0.35 -25.57 3.94
N GLY A 89 -0.87 -25.21 2.75
CA GLY A 89 -1.70 -26.11 1.93
C GLY A 89 -3.09 -26.40 2.54
N THR A 90 -3.31 -25.92 3.77
CA THR A 90 -4.64 -25.67 4.33
C THR A 90 -4.91 -24.19 4.13
N PRO A 91 -6.05 -23.80 3.54
CA PRO A 91 -6.35 -22.40 3.36
C PRO A 91 -6.40 -21.76 4.75
N ASP A 92 -5.70 -20.64 4.95
CA ASP A 92 -5.97 -19.75 6.09
C ASP A 92 -7.31 -19.10 5.75
N ALA A 93 -8.37 -19.89 5.88
CA ALA A 93 -9.26 -20.13 4.75
C ALA A 93 -10.18 -19.01 4.32
N LEU A 94 -10.22 -17.91 5.07
CA LEU A 94 -11.14 -16.82 4.84
C LEU A 94 -10.48 -15.53 5.31
N ALA A 95 -9.27 -15.24 4.82
CA ALA A 95 -8.76 -13.88 4.90
C ALA A 95 -9.67 -12.98 4.05
N GLU A 96 -10.52 -12.20 4.70
CA GLU A 96 -11.32 -11.19 4.03
C GLU A 96 -10.40 -10.01 3.69
N VAL A 97 -10.07 -9.88 2.41
CA VAL A 97 -9.21 -8.82 1.91
C VAL A 97 -10.02 -7.85 1.05
N PHE A 98 -9.98 -6.58 1.43
CA PHE A 98 -10.67 -5.48 0.76
C PHE A 98 -9.69 -4.38 0.42
N ALA A 99 -9.86 -3.79 -0.76
CA ALA A 99 -9.11 -2.62 -1.18
C ALA A 99 -10.04 -1.53 -1.72
N ARG A 100 -9.53 -0.30 -1.77
CA ARG A 100 -10.08 0.79 -2.56
C ARG A 100 -8.91 1.47 -3.23
N PHE A 101 -9.01 1.59 -4.54
CA PHE A 101 -8.08 2.35 -5.35
C PHE A 101 -8.72 3.68 -5.73
N ASP A 102 -7.89 4.68 -5.93
CA ASP A 102 -8.31 5.94 -6.51
C ASP A 102 -8.64 5.74 -8.00
N PRO A 103 -9.81 6.21 -8.47
CA PRO A 103 -10.23 5.97 -9.84
C PRO A 103 -9.44 6.80 -10.88
N GLN A 104 -8.79 7.90 -10.48
CA GLN A 104 -8.05 8.75 -11.40
C GLN A 104 -6.63 8.22 -11.62
N THR A 105 -5.94 7.86 -10.54
CA THR A 105 -4.53 7.46 -10.59
C THR A 105 -4.31 5.98 -10.35
N GLY A 106 -5.29 5.19 -9.93
CA GLY A 106 -5.10 3.77 -9.60
C GLY A 106 -4.36 3.49 -8.29
N ARG A 107 -3.90 4.53 -7.56
CA ARG A 107 -3.15 4.35 -6.30
C ARG A 107 -4.04 3.67 -5.25
N LEU A 108 -3.44 2.91 -4.34
CA LEU A 108 -4.17 2.39 -3.18
C LEU A 108 -4.57 3.55 -2.24
N ASP A 109 -5.86 3.68 -1.93
CA ASP A 109 -6.37 4.64 -0.93
C ASP A 109 -6.56 3.97 0.43
N ARG A 110 -7.13 2.76 0.42
CA ARG A 110 -7.44 2.00 1.63
C ARG A 110 -7.30 0.51 1.38
N TYR A 111 -6.79 -0.19 2.37
CA TYR A 111 -6.73 -1.64 2.39
C TYR A 111 -7.10 -2.15 3.77
N ARG A 112 -7.79 -3.30 3.79
CA ARG A 112 -8.12 -4.02 5.01
C ARG A 112 -8.00 -5.51 4.75
N ARG A 113 -7.27 -6.19 5.62
CA ARG A 113 -7.29 -7.64 5.77
C ARG A 113 -7.76 -8.02 7.16
N THR A 114 -8.63 -9.01 7.24
CA THR A 114 -9.01 -9.69 8.49
C THR A 114 -8.75 -11.18 8.32
N THR A 115 -8.07 -11.79 9.29
CA THR A 115 -7.83 -13.24 9.34
C THR A 115 -8.81 -13.92 10.28
N ILE A 116 -8.94 -15.25 10.20
CA ILE A 116 -9.84 -16.05 11.05
C ILE A 116 -9.53 -15.89 12.56
N LYS A 117 -8.26 -15.66 12.92
CA LYS A 117 -7.85 -15.40 14.32
C LYS A 117 -8.18 -13.96 14.78
N ASN A 118 -9.05 -13.27 14.06
CA ASN A 118 -9.42 -11.87 14.24
C ASN A 118 -8.21 -10.91 14.28
N ARG A 119 -7.08 -11.31 13.67
CA ARG A 119 -5.97 -10.39 13.42
C ARG A 119 -6.32 -9.59 12.19
N PHE A 120 -6.08 -8.29 12.25
CA PHE A 120 -6.33 -7.40 11.13
C PHE A 120 -5.09 -6.57 10.79
N LEU A 121 -5.07 -6.10 9.55
CA LEU A 121 -4.20 -5.05 9.06
C LEU A 121 -5.07 -4.05 8.30
N ARG A 122 -4.96 -2.77 8.64
CA ARG A 122 -5.59 -1.66 7.93
C ARG A 122 -4.52 -0.69 7.49
N LEU A 123 -4.57 -0.34 6.22
CA LEU A 123 -3.75 0.71 5.62
C LEU A 123 -4.69 1.79 5.10
N GLN A 124 -4.37 3.04 5.38
CA GLN A 124 -5.12 4.18 4.85
C GLN A 124 -4.16 5.28 4.44
N VAL A 125 -4.25 5.70 3.18
CA VAL A 125 -3.61 6.94 2.72
C VAL A 125 -4.35 8.11 3.35
N LEU A 126 -3.62 8.90 4.13
CA LEU A 126 -4.10 10.12 4.76
C LEU A 126 -3.85 11.33 3.89
N LYS A 127 -2.70 11.35 3.18
CA LYS A 127 -2.28 12.45 2.33
C LYS A 127 -1.50 11.91 1.14
N TYR A 128 -1.76 12.46 -0.05
CA TYR A 128 -0.98 12.19 -1.25
C TYR A 128 -0.81 13.52 -2.00
N GLU A 129 0.44 13.89 -2.26
CA GLU A 129 0.79 15.11 -2.99
C GLU A 129 1.79 14.76 -4.07
N VAL A 130 1.45 15.05 -5.32
CA VAL A 130 2.39 14.92 -6.43
C VAL A 130 3.54 15.89 -6.21
N GLY A 131 4.77 15.37 -6.18
CA GLY A 131 5.96 16.20 -6.17
C GLY A 131 6.07 16.86 -7.52
N ALA A 132 6.36 18.16 -7.57
CA ALA A 132 6.58 18.85 -8.83
C ALA A 132 7.60 18.06 -9.65
N THR A 133 7.18 17.55 -10.82
CA THR A 133 8.12 17.15 -11.86
C THR A 133 8.96 18.38 -12.13
N ALA A 134 10.27 18.29 -11.95
CA ALA A 134 11.16 19.31 -12.48
C ALA A 134 10.90 19.34 -13.99
N SER A 135 10.12 20.33 -14.44
CA SER A 135 10.03 20.69 -15.84
C SER A 135 11.44 21.08 -16.24
N ASN A 136 12.15 20.19 -16.93
CA ASN A 136 13.33 20.59 -17.68
C ASN A 136 12.80 21.33 -18.91
N ASP A 137 13.03 22.64 -18.90
CA ASP A 137 12.97 23.56 -20.04
C ASP A 137 13.78 23.02 -21.23
#